data_AF-A0A2V6BI92-F1
#
_entry.id   AF-A0A2V6BI92-F1
#
_cell.length_a   1.000
_cell.length_b   1.000
_cell.length_c   1.000
_cell.angle_alpha   90.00
_cell.angle_beta   90.00
_cell.angle_gamma   90.00
#
_symmetry.space_group_name_H-M   'P 1'
#
loop_
_entity.id
_entity.type
_entity.pdbx_description
1 polymer ?
#
loop_
_entity_poly.entity_id
_entity_poly.type
_entity_poly.pdbx_seq_one_letter_code
_entity_poly.pdbx_strand_id
1 'polypeptide(L)'
;MNSTDLLDTPGLPKTSAALLRPEFFRLPSSGGGDRYFGFTRSFFYAGEKRGYWRLVRIRERGKMRGITLVPYDAVAAFVRKQMEGE
;
A
#
# COMPACT_ATOMS: atom_id res chain seq x y z
N MET A 1 -18.53 50.72 2.41
CA MET A 1 -19.33 49.53 2.02
C MET A 1 -19.16 49.35 0.51
N ASN A 2 -18.54 48.33 -0.07
CA ASN A 2 -17.84 47.16 0.44
C ASN A 2 -16.67 46.88 -0.51
N SER A 3 -15.48 46.70 0.05
CA SER A 3 -14.35 46.05 -0.60
C SER A 3 -14.52 44.55 -0.46
N THR A 4 -14.89 43.85 -1.54
CA THR A 4 -14.76 42.37 -1.59
C THR A 4 -14.78 41.85 -3.02
N ASP A 5 -13.92 42.41 -3.88
CA ASP A 5 -13.55 41.75 -5.13
C ASP A 5 -12.46 40.70 -4.84
N LEU A 6 -12.94 39.48 -4.60
CA LEU A 6 -12.42 38.20 -5.09
C LEU A 6 -10.90 38.10 -5.32
N LEU A 7 -10.20 37.59 -4.30
CA LEU A 7 -8.93 36.88 -4.50
C LEU A 7 -9.25 35.51 -5.09
N ASP A 8 -9.06 35.38 -6.41
CA ASP A 8 -9.02 34.09 -7.10
C ASP A 8 -7.81 33.31 -6.55
N THR A 9 -8.06 32.39 -5.62
CA THR A 9 -7.02 31.56 -5.03
C THR A 9 -6.60 30.55 -6.10
N PRO A 10 -5.35 30.58 -6.61
CA PRO A 10 -4.93 29.58 -7.59
C PRO A 10 -5.07 28.21 -6.95
N GLY A 11 -6.00 27.42 -7.49
CA GLY A 11 -6.28 26.07 -7.00
C GLY A 11 -4.98 25.30 -6.89
N LEU A 12 -4.69 24.75 -5.71
CA LEU A 12 -3.55 23.86 -5.53
C LEU A 12 -3.57 22.84 -6.67
N PRO A 13 -2.44 22.59 -7.35
CA PRO A 13 -2.37 21.47 -8.27
C PRO A 13 -2.81 20.24 -7.46
N LYS A 14 -3.93 19.62 -7.87
CA LYS A 14 -4.28 18.28 -7.42
C LYS A 14 -3.13 17.41 -7.89
N THR A 15 -2.09 17.25 -7.06
CA THR A 15 -1.04 16.28 -7.30
C THR A 15 -1.76 14.99 -7.61
N SER A 16 -1.67 14.57 -8.88
CA SER A 16 -2.35 13.40 -9.35
C SER A 16 -1.76 12.25 -8.56
N ALA A 17 -2.49 11.80 -7.53
CA ALA A 17 -2.11 10.67 -6.67
C ALA A 17 -1.98 9.35 -7.47
N ALA A 18 -2.19 9.42 -8.78
CA ALA A 18 -2.16 8.34 -9.75
C ALA A 18 -0.77 7.73 -10.02
N LEU A 19 0.36 8.22 -9.48
CA LEU A 19 1.67 7.75 -9.98
C LEU A 19 2.73 7.32 -8.95
N LEU A 20 2.51 7.43 -7.64
CA LEU A 20 3.50 6.95 -6.66
C LEU A 20 3.18 5.51 -6.24
N ARG A 21 3.73 4.53 -6.97
CA ARG A 21 3.78 3.14 -6.52
C ARG A 21 4.61 3.09 -5.23
N PRO A 22 4.06 2.59 -4.11
CA PRO A 22 4.83 2.55 -2.87
C PRO A 22 5.88 1.44 -2.95
N GLU A 23 7.01 1.60 -2.25
CA GLU A 23 7.93 0.49 -2.03
C GLU A 23 7.30 -0.58 -1.11
N PHE A 24 6.59 -0.12 -0.09
CA PHE A 24 5.90 -0.96 0.89
C PHE A 24 4.52 -0.43 1.21
N PHE A 25 3.59 -1.34 1.49
CA PHE A 25 2.28 -0.98 2.03
C PHE A 25 1.95 -1.76 3.29
N ARG A 26 1.03 -1.23 4.11
CA ARG A 26 0.61 -1.92 5.33
C ARG A 26 -0.17 -3.19 4.98
N LEU A 27 0.14 -4.28 5.67
CA LEU A 27 -0.65 -5.50 5.63
C LEU A 27 -2.11 -5.17 6.00
N PRO A 28 -3.11 -5.64 5.22
CA PRO A 28 -4.51 -5.34 5.50
C PRO A 28 -4.95 -5.94 6.84
N SER A 29 -5.98 -5.34 7.44
CA SER A 29 -6.62 -5.86 8.65
C SER A 29 -7.32 -7.20 8.39
N SER A 30 -7.68 -7.89 9.46
CA SER A 30 -8.53 -9.09 9.33
C SER A 30 -9.85 -8.72 8.64
N GLY A 31 -10.29 -9.54 7.68
CA GLY A 31 -11.55 -9.35 6.96
C GLY A 31 -11.51 -8.34 5.79
N GLY A 32 -10.36 -7.69 5.53
CA GLY A 32 -10.20 -6.77 4.40
C GLY A 32 -9.19 -7.26 3.35
N GLY A 33 -9.22 -6.63 2.17
CA GLY A 33 -8.20 -6.74 1.12
C GLY A 33 -7.29 -5.53 1.11
N ASP A 34 -6.10 -5.66 0.52
CA ASP A 34 -5.25 -4.51 0.27
C ASP A 34 -5.76 -3.64 -0.90
N ARG A 35 -5.35 -2.37 -0.92
CA ARG A 35 -5.81 -1.37 -1.91
C ARG A 35 -5.18 -1.49 -3.30
N TYR A 36 -4.16 -2.33 -3.48
CA TYR A 36 -3.38 -2.43 -4.72
C TYR A 36 -3.70 -3.70 -5.50
N PHE A 37 -3.85 -4.83 -4.82
CA PHE A 37 -4.10 -6.13 -5.44
C PHE A 37 -5.43 -6.78 -5.00
N GLY A 38 -6.07 -6.24 -3.96
CA GLY A 38 -7.29 -6.83 -3.39
C GLY A 38 -7.04 -8.11 -2.59
N PHE A 39 -5.79 -8.44 -2.27
CA PHE A 39 -5.44 -9.66 -1.55
C PHE A 39 -5.66 -9.53 -0.06
N THR A 40 -6.08 -10.62 0.56
CA THR A 40 -6.37 -10.67 1.99
C THR A 40 -5.10 -10.83 2.82
N ARG A 41 -5.21 -10.57 4.13
CA ARG A 41 -4.13 -10.79 5.09
C ARG A 41 -3.58 -12.23 5.07
N SER A 42 -4.46 -13.23 4.93
CA SER A 42 -4.05 -14.64 4.91
C SER A 42 -3.25 -14.98 3.66
N PHE A 43 -3.57 -14.37 2.51
CA PHE A 43 -2.81 -14.53 1.27
C PHE A 43 -1.36 -14.06 1.43
N PHE A 44 -1.14 -12.89 2.03
CA PHE A 44 0.21 -12.38 2.27
C PHE A 44 1.05 -13.26 3.20
N TYR A 45 0.45 -13.82 4.26
CA TYR A 45 1.14 -14.77 5.11
C TYR A 45 1.41 -16.10 4.40
N ALA A 46 0.48 -16.58 3.57
CA ALA A 46 0.66 -17.80 2.80
C ALA A 46 1.81 -17.66 1.79
N GLY A 47 1.88 -16.54 1.07
CA GLY A 47 2.97 -16.29 0.12
C GLY A 47 4.33 -16.10 0.81
N GLU A 48 4.37 -15.50 2.00
CA GLU A 48 5.60 -15.45 2.78
C GLU A 48 6.05 -16.86 3.22
N LYS A 49 5.11 -17.71 3.69
CA LYS A 49 5.41 -19.10 4.05
C LYS A 49 5.93 -19.91 2.86
N ARG A 50 5.46 -19.61 1.65
CA ARG A 50 5.91 -20.24 0.39
C ARG A 50 7.21 -19.64 -0.16
N GLY A 51 7.75 -18.58 0.45
CA GLY A 51 8.98 -17.93 0.01
C GLY A 51 8.81 -16.96 -1.16
N TYR A 52 7.59 -16.57 -1.52
CA TYR A 52 7.34 -15.63 -2.63
C TYR A 52 7.79 -14.19 -2.31
N TRP A 53 7.71 -13.79 -1.05
CA TRP A 53 8.16 -12.50 -0.54
C TRP A 53 8.50 -12.61 0.95
N ARG A 54 9.08 -11.55 1.52
CA ARG A 54 9.34 -11.44 2.96
C ARG A 54 8.61 -10.22 3.52
N LEU A 55 7.77 -10.42 4.54
CA LEU A 55 7.07 -9.31 5.20
C LEU A 55 7.98 -8.63 6.20
N VAL A 56 7.98 -7.30 6.19
CA VAL A 56 8.76 -6.49 7.13
C VAL A 56 7.93 -6.26 8.39
N ARG A 57 8.48 -6.63 9.55
CA ARG A 57 7.79 -6.49 10.85
C ARG A 57 8.52 -5.45 11.69
N ILE A 58 7.91 -4.28 11.84
CA ILE A 58 8.43 -3.19 12.66
C ILE A 58 7.80 -3.30 14.05
N ARG A 59 8.62 -3.54 15.07
CA ARG A 59 8.20 -3.60 16.47
C ARG A 59 8.92 -2.51 17.25
N GLU A 60 8.16 -1.68 17.95
CA GLU A 60 8.72 -0.67 18.86
C GLU A 60 8.75 -1.25 20.28
N ARG A 61 9.84 -0.99 21.02
CA ARG A 61 10.01 -1.48 22.39
C ARG A 61 8.89 -0.92 23.27
N GLY A 62 8.16 -1.80 23.96
CA GLY A 62 7.04 -1.42 24.83
C GLY A 62 5.66 -1.42 24.17
N LYS A 63 5.56 -1.57 22.84
CA LYS A 63 4.25 -1.71 22.16
C LYS A 63 3.87 -3.18 21.99
N MET A 64 2.63 -3.51 22.37
CA MET A 64 2.07 -4.87 22.26
C MET A 64 1.91 -5.33 20.79
N ARG A 65 1.72 -4.40 19.85
CA ARG A 65 1.51 -4.72 18.43
C ARG A 65 2.41 -3.85 17.55
N GLY A 66 3.14 -4.50 16.65
CA GLY A 66 3.93 -3.86 15.61
C GLY A 66 3.15 -3.67 14.31
N ILE A 67 3.77 -2.99 13.34
CA ILE A 67 3.25 -2.84 11.98
C ILE A 67 3.91 -3.90 11.09
N THR A 68 3.11 -4.57 10.26
CA THR A 68 3.63 -5.45 9.20
C THR A 68 3.47 -4.75 7.86
N LEU A 69 4.55 -4.70 7.09
CA LEU A 69 4.59 -4.11 5.76
C LEU A 69 4.82 -5.22 4.70
N VAL A 70 4.20 -5.02 3.54
CA VAL A 70 4.25 -5.88 2.37
C VAL A 70 5.12 -5.18 1.30
N PRO A 71 6.13 -5.85 0.72
CA PRO A 71 6.91 -5.29 -0.38
C PRO A 71 6.11 -5.29 -1.68
N TYR A 72 5.82 -4.12 -2.24
CA TYR A 72 4.96 -3.98 -3.41
C TYR A 72 5.55 -4.69 -4.64
N ASP A 73 6.82 -4.44 -4.94
CA ASP A 73 7.45 -4.97 -6.17
C ASP A 73 7.55 -6.48 -6.19
N ALA A 74 7.77 -7.13 -5.04
CA ALA A 74 7.82 -8.59 -4.97
C ALA A 74 6.44 -9.21 -5.28
N VAL A 75 5.36 -8.61 -4.76
CA VAL A 75 3.99 -9.04 -5.04
C VAL A 75 3.62 -8.76 -6.50
N ALA A 76 3.98 -7.58 -7.02
CA ALA A 76 3.75 -7.24 -8.42
C ALA A 76 4.48 -8.20 -9.38
N ALA A 77 5.74 -8.53 -9.08
CA ALA A 77 6.51 -9.50 -9.85
C ALA A 77 5.87 -10.90 -9.81
N PHE A 78 5.38 -11.33 -8.64
CA PHE A 78 4.64 -12.58 -8.50
C PHE A 78 3.38 -12.58 -9.39
N VAL A 79 2.56 -11.52 -9.35
CA VAL A 79 1.35 -11.42 -10.17
C VAL A 79 1.67 -11.46 -11.66
N ARG A 80 2.71 -10.74 -12.12
CA ARG A 80 3.13 -10.76 -13.52
C ARG A 80 3.51 -12.17 -14.00
N LYS A 81 4.25 -12.91 -13.18
CA LYS A 81 4.60 -14.31 -13.50
C LYS A 81 3.37 -15.21 -13.66
N GLN A 82 2.29 -14.96 -12.93
CA GLN A 82 1.04 -15.73 -13.09
C GLN A 82 0.32 -15.42 -14.41
N MET A 83 0.53 -14.23 -14.98
CA MET A 83 -0.05 -13.86 -16.29
C MET A 83 0.72 -14.45 -17.46
N GLU A 84 2.03 -14.64 -17.31
CA GLU A 84 2.91 -15.12 -18.38
C GLU A 84 2.75 -16.62 -18.66
N GLY A 85 2.13 -17.37 -17.74
CA GLY A 85 1.97 -18.83 -17.84
C GLY A 85 3.32 -19.53 -17.64
N GLU A 86 3.35 -20.54 -16.77
CA GLU A 86 4.44 -21.53 -16.81
C GLU A 86 4.25 -22.50 -17.98
#